data_AF-A0A8J7KVK8-F1
#
_entry.id   AF-A0A8J7KVK8-F1
#
_cell.length_a   1.000
_cell.length_b   1.000
_cell.length_c   1.000
_cell.angle_alpha   90.00
_cell.angle_beta   90.00
_cell.angle_gamma   90.00
#
_symmetry.space_group_name_H-M   'P 1'
#
loop_
_entity.id
_entity.type
_entity.pdbx_description
1 polymer ?
#
loop_
_entity_poly.entity_id
_entity_poly.type
_entity_poly.pdbx_seq_one_letter_code
_entity_poly.pdbx_strand_id
1 'polypeptide(L)'
;MEELPAADLKVEGYGDKETLAYLEVEREDWSSLLDFHNQLIYHLGSSPSFMKFPKINNDQLYHRTSETTRYFAVKDGEQLIAYIKVESEGENFITLNPGMLNICGAYCLPQYRGRGIYQKLLSYMISILKKEGYSLLGVDCESFNPTARGFWLKYFTEYTHSVVRRIDDKAIQIFN
;
A
#
# COMPACT_ATOMS: atom_id res chain seq x y z
N MET A 1 3.38 36.85 14.68
CA MET A 1 2.74 35.55 14.41
C MET A 1 1.52 35.89 13.59
N GLU A 2 1.65 35.84 12.28
CA GLU A 2 0.67 36.34 11.32
C GLU A 2 -0.07 35.13 10.76
N GLU A 3 -1.37 35.05 11.02
CA GLU A 3 -2.23 33.94 10.57
C GLU A 3 -2.41 34.00 9.05
N LEU A 4 -2.10 32.90 8.37
CA LEU A 4 -2.40 32.73 6.95
C LEU A 4 -3.90 32.44 6.78
N PRO A 5 -4.60 33.11 5.83
CA PRO A 5 -6.03 32.92 5.65
C PRO A 5 -6.34 31.56 5.01
N ALA A 6 -7.40 30.91 5.50
CA ALA A 6 -7.95 29.70 4.94
C ALA A 6 -8.46 29.94 3.51
N ALA A 7 -7.85 29.28 2.52
CA ALA A 7 -8.34 29.30 1.15
C ALA A 7 -9.46 28.27 0.99
N ASP A 8 -10.69 28.77 0.82
CA ASP A 8 -11.85 28.01 0.36
C ASP A 8 -11.62 27.51 -1.07
N LEU A 9 -11.23 26.25 -1.23
CA LEU A 9 -11.21 25.58 -2.53
C LEU A 9 -12.54 24.83 -2.73
N LYS A 10 -13.51 25.52 -3.33
CA LYS A 10 -14.64 24.86 -4.00
C LYS A 10 -14.14 24.19 -5.28
N VAL A 11 -14.26 22.87 -5.35
CA VAL A 11 -14.05 22.11 -6.58
C VAL A 11 -15.38 21.48 -6.97
N GLU A 12 -16.08 22.10 -7.91
CA GLU A 12 -17.10 21.46 -8.77
C GLU A 12 -16.36 20.98 -10.03
N GLY A 13 -16.59 19.82 -10.65
CA GLY A 13 -17.44 18.65 -10.44
C GLY A 13 -17.23 17.75 -11.67
N TYR A 14 -17.32 16.43 -11.54
CA TYR A 14 -17.47 15.51 -12.69
C TYR A 14 -18.27 14.28 -12.27
N GLY A 15 -19.43 14.10 -12.91
CA GLY A 15 -20.12 12.84 -13.24
C GLY A 15 -20.42 11.84 -12.13
N ASP A 16 -21.71 11.63 -11.88
CA ASP A 16 -22.34 10.51 -11.15
C ASP A 16 -21.69 10.11 -9.81
N LYS A 17 -22.26 10.66 -8.72
CA LYS A 17 -21.89 10.37 -7.33
C LYS A 17 -22.26 8.93 -6.94
N GLU A 18 -21.46 7.96 -7.35
CA GLU A 18 -21.12 6.87 -6.44
C GLU A 18 -19.98 7.38 -5.55
N THR A 19 -20.26 7.47 -4.25
CA THR A 19 -19.33 8.06 -3.27
C THR A 19 -18.30 6.99 -2.93
N LEU A 20 -17.04 7.21 -3.32
CA LEU A 20 -15.95 6.32 -2.93
C LEU A 20 -15.96 6.07 -1.41
N ALA A 21 -16.00 4.81 -1.01
CA ALA A 21 -16.00 4.40 0.39
C ALA A 21 -14.58 4.06 0.83
N TYR A 22 -14.12 4.68 1.91
CA TYR A 22 -12.84 4.41 2.55
C TYR A 22 -13.09 3.61 3.82
N LEU A 23 -12.49 2.44 3.94
CA LEU A 23 -12.76 1.52 5.04
C LEU A 23 -11.50 0.80 5.51
N GLU A 24 -11.54 0.31 6.74
CA GLU A 24 -10.70 -0.80 7.17
C GLU A 24 -11.43 -2.11 6.83
N VAL A 25 -10.70 -3.10 6.32
CA VAL A 25 -11.29 -4.39 5.89
C VAL A 25 -11.21 -5.37 7.05
N GLU A 26 -12.40 -5.81 7.49
CA GLU A 26 -12.54 -6.84 8.52
C GLU A 26 -11.88 -8.15 8.11
N ARG A 27 -11.40 -8.91 9.10
CA ARG A 27 -10.58 -10.12 8.86
C ARG A 27 -11.33 -11.19 8.06
N GLU A 28 -12.62 -11.30 8.29
CA GLU A 28 -13.53 -12.21 7.60
C GLU A 28 -13.60 -11.91 6.09
N ASP A 29 -13.42 -10.64 5.72
CA ASP A 29 -13.50 -10.15 4.34
C ASP A 29 -12.15 -10.11 3.62
N TRP A 30 -11.04 -10.50 4.26
CA TRP A 30 -9.71 -10.46 3.64
C TRP A 30 -9.59 -11.28 2.37
N SER A 31 -10.38 -12.35 2.21
CA SER A 31 -10.42 -13.14 0.98
C SER A 31 -10.80 -12.32 -0.26
N SER A 32 -11.53 -11.21 -0.09
CA SER A 32 -11.86 -10.26 -1.17
C SER A 32 -10.64 -9.52 -1.74
N LEU A 33 -9.52 -9.49 -0.99
CA LEU A 33 -8.28 -8.83 -1.40
C LEU A 33 -7.38 -9.73 -2.27
N LEU A 34 -7.70 -11.01 -2.42
CA LEU A 34 -6.84 -11.98 -3.11
C LEU A 34 -6.52 -11.55 -4.54
N ASP A 35 -7.53 -11.13 -5.30
CA ASP A 35 -7.35 -10.67 -6.67
C ASP A 35 -6.47 -9.42 -6.74
N PHE A 36 -6.56 -8.55 -5.74
CA PHE A 36 -5.73 -7.34 -5.64
C PHE A 36 -4.28 -7.67 -5.32
N HIS A 37 -4.02 -8.63 -4.43
CA HIS A 37 -2.66 -9.14 -4.19
C HIS A 37 -2.06 -9.76 -5.45
N ASN A 38 -2.85 -10.54 -6.20
CA ASN A 38 -2.40 -11.14 -7.45
C ASN A 38 -2.16 -10.09 -8.55
N GLN A 39 -2.93 -9.01 -8.58
CA GLN A 39 -2.69 -7.86 -9.46
C GLN A 39 -1.45 -7.06 -9.07
N LEU A 40 -1.16 -6.91 -7.77
CA LEU A 40 0.10 -6.35 -7.30
C LEU A 40 1.28 -7.22 -7.76
N ILE A 41 1.22 -8.53 -7.53
CA ILE A 41 2.24 -9.49 -7.98
C ILE A 41 2.48 -9.37 -9.49
N TYR A 42 1.42 -9.33 -10.29
CA TYR A 42 1.52 -9.14 -11.73
C TYR A 42 2.18 -7.80 -12.11
N HIS A 43 1.81 -6.70 -11.43
CA HIS A 43 2.38 -5.39 -11.67
C HIS A 43 3.88 -5.35 -11.34
N LEU A 44 4.28 -5.90 -10.18
CA LEU A 44 5.68 -5.97 -9.76
C LEU A 44 6.52 -6.85 -10.70
N GLY A 45 5.95 -7.93 -11.24
CA GLY A 45 6.60 -8.80 -12.22
C GLY A 45 6.68 -8.25 -13.63
N SER A 46 5.95 -7.17 -13.93
CA SER A 46 5.93 -6.51 -15.23
C SER A 46 7.01 -5.44 -15.34
N SER A 47 7.25 -4.95 -16.56
CA SER A 47 8.10 -3.78 -16.78
C SER A 47 7.58 -2.58 -15.98
N PRO A 48 8.46 -1.79 -15.34
CA PRO A 48 9.93 -1.90 -15.34
C PRO A 48 10.52 -2.64 -14.13
N SER A 49 9.70 -3.16 -13.21
CA SER A 49 10.17 -3.73 -11.94
C SER A 49 10.68 -5.17 -12.04
N PHE A 50 10.08 -5.99 -12.90
CA PHE A 50 10.47 -7.39 -13.17
C PHE A 50 10.62 -8.31 -11.94
N MET A 51 9.99 -8.00 -10.81
CA MET A 51 9.97 -8.83 -9.60
C MET A 51 8.94 -9.95 -9.73
N LYS A 52 9.40 -11.12 -10.20
CA LYS A 52 8.52 -12.26 -10.46
C LYS A 52 8.19 -13.05 -9.20
N PHE A 53 6.93 -12.98 -8.79
CA PHE A 53 6.36 -13.84 -7.76
C PHE A 53 5.26 -14.74 -8.34
N PRO A 54 5.07 -15.97 -7.83
CA PRO A 54 3.90 -16.76 -8.20
C PRO A 54 2.64 -16.08 -7.67
N LYS A 55 1.53 -16.24 -8.40
CA LYS A 55 0.20 -15.93 -7.86
C LYS A 55 -0.03 -16.72 -6.58
N ILE A 56 -0.80 -16.13 -5.68
CA ILE A 56 -1.18 -16.74 -4.41
C ILE A 56 -2.65 -17.14 -4.39
N ASN A 57 -2.97 -18.07 -3.48
CA ASN A 57 -4.34 -18.42 -3.11
C ASN A 57 -4.69 -17.83 -1.72
N ASN A 58 -5.91 -18.07 -1.24
CA ASN A 58 -6.36 -17.57 0.08
C ASN A 58 -5.51 -18.10 1.22
N ASP A 59 -5.16 -19.39 1.24
CA ASP A 59 -4.33 -19.96 2.31
C ASP A 59 -2.99 -19.23 2.41
N GLN A 60 -2.33 -19.00 1.26
CA GLN A 60 -1.09 -18.26 1.19
C GLN A 60 -1.25 -16.77 1.53
N LEU A 61 -2.40 -16.16 1.25
CA LEU A 61 -2.71 -14.80 1.71
C LEU A 61 -2.72 -14.76 3.23
N TYR A 62 -3.48 -15.64 3.88
CA TYR A 62 -3.57 -15.71 5.35
C TYR A 62 -2.22 -16.08 5.99
N HIS A 63 -1.42 -16.97 5.39
CA HIS A 63 -0.07 -17.28 5.87
C HIS A 63 0.91 -16.10 5.79
N ARG A 64 0.62 -15.09 4.97
CA ARG A 64 1.42 -13.85 4.84
C ARG A 64 0.88 -12.70 5.69
N THR A 65 0.04 -13.02 6.67
CA THR A 65 -0.51 -12.07 7.64
C THR A 65 -0.20 -12.53 9.05
N SER A 66 -0.09 -11.57 9.97
CA SER A 66 0.05 -11.77 11.40
C SER A 66 -1.16 -11.19 12.14
N GLU A 67 -1.18 -11.31 13.46
CA GLU A 67 -2.21 -10.71 14.30
C GLU A 67 -2.25 -9.17 14.24
N THR A 68 -1.14 -8.55 13.81
CA THR A 68 -1.04 -7.09 13.65
C THR A 68 -1.40 -6.61 12.24
N THR A 69 -1.65 -7.51 11.29
CA THR A 69 -1.95 -7.13 9.92
C THR A 69 -3.29 -6.42 9.86
N ARG A 70 -3.31 -5.28 9.17
CA ARG A 70 -4.52 -4.54 8.88
C ARG A 70 -4.55 -4.13 7.42
N TYR A 71 -5.75 -4.11 6.86
CA TYR A 71 -5.98 -3.68 5.48
C TYR A 71 -6.91 -2.49 5.45
N PHE A 72 -6.51 -1.45 4.74
CA PHE A 72 -7.33 -0.28 4.45
C PHE A 72 -7.61 -0.26 2.96
N ALA A 73 -8.84 0.03 2.59
CA ALA A 73 -9.33 -0.12 1.22
C ALA A 73 -10.15 1.08 0.75
N VAL A 74 -10.26 1.20 -0.58
CA VAL A 74 -11.26 2.05 -1.22
C VAL A 74 -12.17 1.18 -2.08
N LYS A 75 -13.48 1.38 -1.97
CA LYS A 75 -14.49 0.84 -2.87
C LYS A 75 -15.15 1.93 -3.71
N ASP A 76 -15.48 1.58 -4.95
CA ASP A 76 -16.33 2.31 -5.87
C ASP A 76 -17.58 1.44 -6.12
N GLY A 77 -18.69 1.78 -5.46
CA GLY A 77 -19.80 0.85 -5.27
C GLY A 77 -19.34 -0.42 -4.53
N GLU A 78 -19.59 -1.60 -5.11
CA GLU A 78 -19.12 -2.89 -4.59
C GLU A 78 -17.69 -3.23 -5.01
N GLN A 79 -17.13 -2.51 -5.99
CA GLN A 79 -15.82 -2.81 -6.54
C GLN A 79 -14.72 -2.27 -5.63
N LEU A 80 -13.86 -3.15 -5.12
CA LEU A 80 -12.58 -2.75 -4.55
C LEU A 80 -11.71 -2.11 -5.64
N ILE A 81 -11.08 -0.96 -5.36
CA ILE A 81 -10.24 -0.24 -6.33
C ILE A 81 -8.80 0.02 -5.86
N ALA A 82 -8.55 -0.06 -4.55
CA ALA A 82 -7.24 0.11 -3.96
C ALA A 82 -7.16 -0.49 -2.55
N TYR A 83 -5.96 -0.87 -2.11
CA TYR A 83 -5.68 -1.22 -0.72
C TYR A 83 -4.30 -0.73 -0.26
N ILE A 84 -4.15 -0.58 1.06
CA ILE A 84 -2.90 -0.47 1.81
C ILE A 84 -2.92 -1.54 2.91
N LYS A 85 -1.84 -2.28 3.05
CA LYS A 85 -1.60 -3.27 4.10
C LYS A 85 -0.56 -2.71 5.07
N VAL A 86 -0.83 -2.75 6.37
CA VAL A 86 0.13 -2.39 7.42
C VAL A 86 0.34 -3.50 8.44
N GLU A 87 1.55 -3.58 8.99
CA GLU A 87 1.99 -4.54 10.01
C GLU A 87 2.95 -3.90 11.02
N SER A 88 3.15 -4.53 12.18
CA SER A 88 4.10 -4.04 13.19
C SER A 88 5.57 -4.24 12.79
N GLU A 89 5.85 -5.24 11.98
CA GLU A 89 7.21 -5.53 11.51
C GLU A 89 7.46 -4.93 10.12
N GLY A 90 8.73 -4.65 9.83
CA GLY A 90 9.20 -4.16 8.54
C GLY A 90 10.60 -4.70 8.25
N GLU A 91 11.21 -4.29 7.15
CA GLU A 91 12.46 -4.90 6.64
C GLU A 91 13.72 -4.61 7.49
N ASN A 92 13.69 -3.70 8.48
CA ASN A 92 14.89 -3.30 9.22
C ASN A 92 14.66 -3.11 10.73
N PHE A 93 15.73 -3.15 11.54
CA PHE A 93 15.61 -3.10 13.00
C PHE A 93 15.03 -1.79 13.56
N ILE A 94 15.04 -0.69 12.79
CA ILE A 94 14.45 0.59 13.21
C ILE A 94 12.92 0.47 13.27
N THR A 95 12.34 -0.44 12.48
CA THR A 95 10.89 -0.67 12.46
C THR A 95 10.35 -1.41 13.67
N LEU A 96 11.21 -1.92 14.55
CA LEU A 96 10.84 -2.61 15.81
C LEU A 96 10.35 -1.65 16.91
N ASN A 97 10.18 -0.36 16.61
CA ASN A 97 9.63 0.61 17.55
C ASN A 97 8.14 0.30 17.81
N PRO A 98 7.70 0.10 19.07
CA PRO A 98 6.31 -0.22 19.39
C PRO A 98 5.29 0.85 18.94
N GLY A 99 5.71 2.09 18.73
CA GLY A 99 4.87 3.17 18.22
C GLY A 99 4.81 3.25 16.69
N MET A 100 5.36 2.27 15.97
CA MET A 100 5.51 2.24 14.53
C MET A 100 4.69 1.11 13.89
N LEU A 101 4.04 1.42 12.77
CA LEU A 101 3.57 0.42 11.81
C LEU A 101 4.29 0.63 10.47
N ASN A 102 4.25 -0.39 9.62
CA ASN A 102 4.93 -0.40 8.33
C ASN A 102 3.94 -0.77 7.23
N ILE A 103 3.93 0.00 6.15
CA ILE A 103 3.20 -0.34 4.93
C ILE A 103 3.99 -1.45 4.22
N CYS A 104 3.43 -2.65 4.18
CA CYS A 104 4.05 -3.83 3.56
C CYS A 104 3.27 -4.37 2.34
N GLY A 105 2.25 -3.64 1.91
CA GLY A 105 1.49 -3.95 0.70
C GLY A 105 0.66 -2.76 0.24
N ALA A 106 0.67 -2.48 -1.06
CA ALA A 106 0.05 -1.28 -1.58
C ALA A 106 -0.29 -1.47 -3.06
N TYR A 107 -1.58 -1.37 -3.40
CA TYR A 107 -1.99 -1.46 -4.80
C TYR A 107 -3.20 -0.57 -5.09
N CYS A 108 -3.20 0.02 -6.28
CA CYS A 108 -4.32 0.76 -6.84
C CYS A 108 -4.49 0.36 -8.31
N LEU A 109 -5.72 0.09 -8.70
CA LEU A 109 -6.08 -0.20 -10.09
C LEU A 109 -5.55 0.91 -11.02
N PRO A 110 -4.86 0.57 -12.12
CA PRO A 110 -4.22 1.55 -12.99
C PRO A 110 -5.13 2.69 -13.44
N GLN A 111 -6.38 2.39 -13.79
CA GLN A 111 -7.36 3.37 -14.27
C GLN A 111 -7.80 4.38 -13.21
N TYR A 112 -7.58 4.11 -11.92
CA TYR A 112 -7.90 5.00 -10.79
C TYR A 112 -6.68 5.81 -10.30
N ARG A 113 -5.48 5.56 -10.84
CA ARG A 113 -4.25 6.28 -10.45
C ARG A 113 -4.29 7.74 -10.94
N GLY A 114 -3.54 8.61 -10.25
CA GLY A 114 -3.47 10.04 -10.58
C GLY A 114 -4.69 10.88 -10.18
N ARG A 115 -5.74 10.26 -9.60
CA ARG A 115 -6.98 10.95 -9.19
C ARG A 115 -7.03 11.38 -7.72
N GLY A 116 -5.91 11.32 -7.01
CA GLY A 116 -5.82 11.62 -5.57
C GLY A 116 -6.48 10.58 -4.64
N ILE A 117 -7.07 9.51 -5.18
CA ILE A 117 -7.78 8.47 -4.40
C ILE A 117 -6.85 7.79 -3.39
N TYR A 118 -5.65 7.40 -3.82
CA TYR A 118 -4.70 6.71 -2.96
C TYR A 118 -4.11 7.62 -1.87
N GLN A 119 -3.97 8.93 -2.15
CA GLN A 119 -3.58 9.92 -1.14
C GLN A 119 -4.65 10.05 -0.06
N LYS A 120 -5.94 10.07 -0.45
CA LYS A 120 -7.06 10.07 0.51
C LYS A 120 -7.10 8.79 1.32
N LEU A 121 -6.83 7.63 0.71
CA LEU A 121 -6.72 6.35 1.43
C LEU A 121 -5.60 6.37 2.47
N LEU A 122 -4.42 6.85 2.08
CA LEU A 122 -3.28 7.02 2.97
C LEU A 122 -3.63 7.96 4.14
N SER A 123 -4.30 9.07 3.86
CA SER A 123 -4.73 10.05 4.88
C SER A 123 -5.77 9.46 5.85
N TYR A 124 -6.73 8.70 5.31
CA TYR A 124 -7.74 7.99 6.10
C TYR A 124 -7.10 7.01 7.07
N MET A 125 -6.23 6.12 6.56
CA MET A 125 -5.48 5.18 7.39
C MET A 125 -4.66 5.88 8.47
N ILE A 126 -3.86 6.89 8.10
CA ILE A 126 -3.04 7.66 9.07
C ILE A 126 -3.93 8.27 10.17
N SER A 127 -5.12 8.76 9.84
CA SER A 127 -6.03 9.35 10.83
C SER A 127 -6.53 8.33 11.86
N ILE A 128 -6.74 7.07 11.45
CA ILE A 128 -7.12 5.98 12.35
C ILE A 128 -5.94 5.59 13.22
N LEU A 129 -4.79 5.29 12.61
CA LEU A 129 -3.58 4.87 13.32
C LEU A 129 -3.13 5.90 14.37
N LYS A 130 -3.21 7.20 14.04
CA LYS A 130 -2.89 8.27 14.99
C LYS A 130 -3.83 8.32 16.20
N LYS A 131 -5.13 8.08 16.00
CA LYS A 131 -6.11 8.05 17.10
C LYS A 131 -5.86 6.89 18.06
N GLU A 132 -5.30 5.81 17.56
CA GLU A 132 -4.93 4.62 18.33
C GLU A 132 -3.55 4.74 19.00
N GLY A 133 -2.81 5.83 18.76
CA GLY A 133 -1.55 6.13 19.43
C GLY A 133 -0.29 5.79 18.64
N TYR A 134 -0.41 5.33 17.39
CA TYR A 134 0.77 5.15 16.52
C TYR A 134 1.35 6.52 16.13
N SER A 135 2.64 6.69 16.39
CA SER A 135 3.36 7.96 16.19
C SER A 135 4.24 7.94 14.94
N LEU A 136 4.57 6.75 14.44
CA LEU A 136 5.45 6.54 13.29
C LEU A 136 4.78 5.61 12.27
N LEU A 137 5.03 5.87 11.00
CA LEU A 137 4.60 5.02 9.88
C LEU A 137 5.77 4.89 8.90
N GLY A 138 6.20 3.65 8.69
CA GLY A 138 7.24 3.29 7.73
C GLY A 138 6.66 2.80 6.42
N VAL A 139 7.47 2.93 5.37
CA VAL A 139 7.28 2.21 4.11
C VAL A 139 8.66 2.02 3.49
N ASP A 140 8.88 0.85 2.91
CA ASP A 140 10.00 0.59 2.02
C ASP A 140 9.49 0.27 0.61
N CYS A 141 10.36 0.47 -0.36
CA CYS A 141 10.13 0.02 -1.73
C CYS A 141 11.45 -0.16 -2.44
N GLU A 142 11.48 -1.06 -3.43
CA GLU A 142 12.65 -1.24 -4.26
C GLU A 142 12.93 0.03 -5.08
N SER A 143 14.20 0.42 -5.15
CA SER A 143 14.64 1.64 -5.86
C SER A 143 14.31 1.60 -7.36
N PHE A 144 14.19 0.40 -7.93
CA PHE A 144 13.83 0.16 -9.32
C PHE A 144 12.29 0.06 -9.55
N ASN A 145 11.46 0.25 -8.51
CA ASN A 145 10.01 0.36 -8.64
C ASN A 145 9.60 1.84 -8.75
N PRO A 146 9.54 2.43 -9.97
CA PRO A 146 9.29 3.87 -10.13
C PRO A 146 7.90 4.29 -9.67
N THR A 147 6.90 3.39 -9.74
CA THR A 147 5.54 3.68 -9.28
C THR A 147 5.52 3.94 -7.78
N ALA A 148 6.13 3.04 -7.01
CA ALA A 148 6.21 3.17 -5.55
C ALA A 148 7.08 4.36 -5.17
N ARG A 149 8.31 4.45 -5.72
CA ARG A 149 9.25 5.53 -5.42
C ARG A 149 8.65 6.92 -5.73
N GLY A 150 7.99 7.08 -6.87
CA GLY A 150 7.36 8.33 -7.26
C GLY A 150 6.15 8.71 -6.40
N PHE A 151 5.50 7.73 -5.74
CA PHE A 151 4.39 7.99 -4.83
C PHE A 151 4.87 8.27 -3.40
N TRP A 152 5.70 7.40 -2.82
CA TRP A 152 6.09 7.49 -1.41
C TRP A 152 6.92 8.73 -1.09
N LEU A 153 7.82 9.14 -1.98
CA LEU A 153 8.66 10.33 -1.79
C LEU A 153 7.90 11.66 -1.76
N LYS A 154 6.59 11.64 -2.06
CA LYS A 154 5.72 12.81 -1.89
C LYS A 154 5.28 13.02 -0.44
N TYR A 155 5.30 11.97 0.38
CA TYR A 155 4.68 11.95 1.71
C TYR A 155 5.59 11.44 2.82
N PHE A 156 6.62 10.67 2.47
CA PHE A 156 7.58 10.09 3.41
C PHE A 156 8.98 10.67 3.17
N THR A 157 9.75 10.81 4.25
CA THR A 157 11.17 11.19 4.20
C THR A 157 12.03 9.93 4.19
N GLU A 158 12.95 9.82 3.24
CA GLU A 158 13.92 8.73 3.20
C GLU A 158 14.82 8.79 4.45
N TYR A 159 14.95 7.68 5.16
CA TYR A 159 15.78 7.59 6.36
C TYR A 159 16.75 6.38 6.36
N THR A 160 16.58 5.44 5.43
CA THR A 160 17.48 4.28 5.24
C THR A 160 17.57 3.90 3.76
N HIS A 161 18.74 3.42 3.36
CA HIS A 161 18.93 2.66 2.12
C HIS A 161 19.52 1.30 2.47
N SER A 162 18.95 0.22 1.92
CA SER A 162 19.48 -1.13 2.03
C SER A 162 19.89 -1.65 0.66
N VAL A 163 20.88 -2.53 0.62
CA VAL A 163 21.31 -3.23 -0.59
C VAL A 163 21.25 -4.71 -0.31
N VAL A 164 20.55 -5.43 -1.18
CA VAL A 164 20.43 -6.88 -1.10
C VAL A 164 21.01 -7.50 -2.36
N ARG A 165 21.91 -8.46 -2.19
CA ARG A 165 22.41 -9.31 -3.26
C ARG A 165 21.78 -10.68 -3.12
N ARG A 166 20.90 -11.05 -4.05
CA ARG A 166 20.27 -12.37 -4.12
C ARG A 166 20.77 -13.10 -5.37
N ILE A 167 21.01 -14.40 -5.24
CA ILE A 167 21.04 -15.30 -6.39
C ILE A 167 19.56 -15.62 -6.67
N ASP A 168 19.08 -15.31 -7.87
CA ASP A 168 17.71 -15.66 -8.22
C ASP A 168 17.64 -17.14 -8.59
N ASP A 169 17.37 -17.97 -7.59
CA ASP A 169 17.24 -19.42 -7.76
C ASP A 169 16.11 -19.80 -8.74
N LYS A 170 15.18 -18.88 -9.02
CA LYS A 170 14.11 -19.08 -10.01
C LYS A 170 14.55 -18.79 -11.44
N ALA A 171 15.65 -18.08 -11.64
CA ALA A 171 16.27 -17.93 -12.96
C ALA A 171 16.95 -19.24 -13.43
N ILE A 172 17.28 -20.14 -12.49
CA ILE A 172 17.94 -21.42 -12.78
C ILE A 172 16.97 -22.47 -13.36
N GLN A 173 15.66 -22.33 -13.13
CA GLN A 173 14.64 -23.28 -13.63
C GLN A 173 14.38 -23.21 -15.14
N ILE A 174 15.12 -22.38 -15.91
CA ILE A 174 14.99 -22.28 -17.37
C ILE A 174 15.84 -23.35 -18.10
N PHE A 175 16.63 -24.14 -17.39
CA PHE A 175 17.57 -25.11 -17.98
C PHE A 175 17.27 -26.60 -17.73
N ASN A 176 16.07 -26.97 -17.31
CA ASN A 176 15.66 -28.38 -17.17
C ASN A 176 14.40 -28.69 -17.98
#